data_AF-A0A415QJR1-F1
#
_entry.id   AF-A0A415QJR1-F1
#
_cell.length_a   1.000
_cell.length_b   1.000
_cell.length_c   1.000
_cell.angle_alpha   90.00
_cell.angle_beta   90.00
_cell.angle_gamma   90.00
#
_symmetry.space_group_name_H-M   'P 1'
#
loop_
_entity.id
_entity.type
_entity.pdbx_description
1 polymer ?
#
loop_
_entity_poly.entity_id
_entity_poly.type
_entity_poly.pdbx_seq_one_letter_code
_entity_poly.pdbx_strand_id
1 'polypeptide(L)' 'MFLVNVREAFGYTHEQTLNSSYALIMGMLQEYTYMCNERNRILYGDEDEDEGYEWVELVDFTTGEPRRYRKYMDAKSRI' A
#
# COMPACT_ATOMS: atom_id res chain seq x y z
N MET A 1 8.28 -13.65 -7.88
CA MET A 1 9.01 -13.31 -9.13
C MET A 1 8.13 -13.76 -10.29
N PHE A 2 7.73 -12.87 -11.21
CA PHE A 2 6.71 -13.13 -12.24
C PHE A 2 6.88 -14.47 -13.00
N LEU A 3 8.06 -14.72 -13.58
CA LEU A 3 8.29 -15.92 -14.40
C LEU A 3 8.22 -17.24 -13.59
N VAL A 4 8.59 -17.20 -12.32
CA VAL A 4 8.47 -18.36 -11.41
C VAL A 4 7.00 -18.65 -11.13
N ASN A 5 6.20 -17.61 -10.87
CA ASN A 5 4.77 -17.76 -10.61
C ASN A 5 4.02 -18.31 -11.84
N VAL A 6 4.38 -17.87 -13.05
CA VAL A 6 3.77 -18.41 -14.29
C VAL A 6 4.16 -19.88 -14.49
N ARG A 7 5.41 -20.23 -14.22
CA ARG A 7 5.87 -21.62 -14.25
C ARG A 7 5.13 -22.49 -13.24
N GLU A 8 4.87 -22.00 -12.04
CA GLU A 8 4.13 -22.75 -11.01
C GLU A 8 2.64 -22.88 -11.36
N ALA A 9 2.02 -21.84 -11.90
CA ALA A 9 0.59 -21.83 -12.24
C ALA A 9 0.26 -22.67 -13.48
N PHE A 10 1.06 -22.57 -14.54
CA PHE A 10 0.78 -23.20 -15.84
C PHE A 10 1.76 -24.31 -16.24
N GLY A 11 2.85 -24.51 -15.49
CA GLY A 11 3.91 -25.46 -15.85
C GLY A 11 4.81 -24.98 -16.98
N TYR A 12 4.70 -23.72 -17.41
CA TYR A 12 5.44 -23.19 -18.54
C TYR A 12 6.92 -22.97 -18.23
N THR A 13 7.78 -23.21 -19.21
CA THR A 13 9.16 -22.74 -19.15
C THR A 13 9.20 -21.21 -19.27
N HIS A 14 10.33 -20.62 -18.89
CA HIS A 14 10.51 -19.17 -18.98
C HIS A 14 10.39 -18.69 -20.44
N GLU A 15 10.95 -19.46 -21.38
CA GLU A 15 10.88 -19.15 -22.81
C GLU A 15 9.45 -19.28 -23.37
N GLN A 16 8.69 -20.29 -22.94
CA GLN A 16 7.28 -20.44 -23.31
C GLN A 16 6.41 -19.30 -22.76
N THR A 17 6.72 -18.84 -21.55
CA THR A 17 6.03 -17.69 -20.93
C THR A 17 6.26 -16.41 -21.74
N LEU A 18 7.49 -16.18 -22.20
CA LEU A 18 7.84 -15.00 -23.02
C LEU A 18 7.28 -15.08 -24.44
N ASN A 19 7.15 -16.29 -25.00
CA ASN A 19 6.53 -16.53 -26.30
C ASN A 19 4.99 -16.68 -26.23
N SER A 20 4.39 -16.48 -25.06
CA SER A 20 2.95 -16.55 -24.89
C SER A 20 2.25 -15.35 -25.53
N SER A 21 0.94 -15.47 -25.77
CA SER A 21 0.15 -14.35 -26.28
C SER A 21 0.25 -13.13 -25.35
N TYR A 22 0.26 -11.93 -25.92
CA TYR A 22 0.34 -10.68 -25.18
C TYR A 22 -0.77 -10.56 -24.11
N ALA A 23 -1.98 -11.01 -24.44
CA ALA A 23 -3.10 -11.02 -23.50
C ALA A 23 -2.83 -11.87 -22.25
N LEU A 24 -2.21 -13.05 -22.42
CA LEU A 24 -1.87 -13.93 -21.30
C LEU A 24 -0.79 -13.32 -20.41
N ILE A 25 0.26 -12.74 -21.02
CA ILE A 25 1.34 -12.06 -20.28
C ILE A 25 0.78 -10.89 -19.47
N MET A 26 -0.09 -10.08 -20.08
CA MET A 26 -0.74 -8.94 -19.41
C MET A 26 -1.61 -9.36 -18.23
N GLY A 27 -2.46 -10.39 -18.42
CA GLY A 27 -3.29 -10.91 -17.33
C GLY A 27 -2.45 -11.37 -16.14
N MET A 28 -1.35 -12.08 -16.41
CA MET A 28 -0.46 -12.56 -15.34
C MET A 28 0.31 -11.44 -14.64
N LEU A 29 0.69 -10.38 -15.36
CA LEU A 29 1.33 -9.21 -14.75
C LEU A 29 0.36 -8.45 -13.84
N GLN A 30 -0.92 -8.36 -14.23
CA GLN A 30 -1.96 -7.75 -13.42
C GLN A 30 -2.18 -8.52 -12.11
N GLU A 31 -2.32 -9.84 -12.18
CA GLU A 31 -2.42 -10.70 -10.98
C GLU A 31 -1.18 -10.60 -10.10
N TYR A 32 0.01 -10.60 -10.70
CA TYR A 32 1.26 -10.40 -9.96
C TYR A 32 1.27 -9.06 -9.21
N THR A 33 0.84 -7.98 -9.87
CA THR A 33 0.75 -6.65 -9.27
C THR A 33 -0.25 -6.64 -8.11
N TYR A 34 -1.43 -7.26 -8.29
CA TYR A 34 -2.43 -7.38 -7.24
C TYR A 34 -1.88 -8.10 -6.01
N MET A 35 -1.24 -9.26 -6.18
CA MET A 35 -0.62 -9.99 -5.07
C MET A 35 0.47 -9.18 -4.36
N CYS A 36 1.29 -8.44 -5.11
CA CYS A 36 2.30 -7.56 -4.52
C CYS A 36 1.66 -6.45 -3.68
N ASN A 37 0.61 -5.82 -4.20
CA ASN A 37 -0.13 -4.77 -3.51
C ASN A 37 -0.81 -5.30 -2.25
N GLU A 38 -1.48 -6.45 -2.33
CA GLU A 38 -2.14 -7.07 -1.19
C GLU A 38 -1.13 -7.46 -0.10
N ARG A 39 0.00 -8.06 -0.50
CA ARG A 39 1.09 -8.38 0.43
C ARG A 39 1.66 -7.12 1.09
N ASN A 40 1.84 -6.05 0.31
CA ASN A 40 2.33 -4.79 0.84
C ASN A 40 1.32 -4.16 1.79
N ARG A 41 0.02 -4.18 1.47
CA ARG A 41 -1.07 -3.74 2.37
C ARG A 41 -1.07 -4.49 3.69
N ILE A 42 -0.84 -5.80 3.67
CA ILE A 42 -0.75 -6.61 4.90
C ILE A 42 0.52 -6.28 5.71
N LEU A 43 1.66 -6.07 5.04
CA LEU A 43 2.95 -5.86 5.71
C LEU A 43 3.14 -4.44 6.24
N TYR A 44 2.66 -3.45 5.51
CA TYR A 44 2.89 -2.02 5.77
C TYR A 44 1.62 -1.29 6.21
N GLY A 45 0.46 -1.98 6.26
CA GLY A 45 -0.84 -1.33 6.43
C GLY A 45 -1.23 -0.57 5.15
N ASP A 46 -2.45 -0.01 5.12
CA ASP A 46 -2.67 1.14 4.25
C ASP A 46 -1.77 2.26 4.79
N GLU A 47 -0.81 2.73 4.01
CA GLU A 47 0.07 3.87 4.37
C GLU A 47 -0.70 5.21 4.48
N ASP A 48 -2.03 5.17 4.48
CA ASP A 48 -2.90 6.33 4.58
C ASP A 48 -3.82 6.20 5.79
N GLU A 49 -3.59 7.14 6.71
CA GLU A 49 -4.43 7.59 7.83
C GLU A 49 -4.11 7.00 9.23
N ASP A 50 -3.54 7.87 10.09
CA ASP A 50 -3.54 7.83 11.57
C ASP A 50 -2.34 7.36 12.40
N GLU A 51 -1.14 7.17 11.84
CA GLU A 51 0.06 7.04 12.71
C GLU A 51 0.70 8.39 13.06
N GLY A 52 0.06 9.10 13.99
CA GLY A 52 0.78 9.96 14.93
C GLY A 52 0.16 11.31 15.27
N TYR A 53 -0.94 11.73 14.63
CA TYR A 53 -1.60 12.99 14.97
C TYR A 53 -3.12 12.98 14.79
N GLU A 54 -3.81 13.61 15.71
CA GLU A 54 -5.25 13.86 15.70
C GLU A 54 -5.51 15.30 15.21
N TRP A 55 -6.46 15.49 14.30
CA TRP A 55 -6.90 16.85 13.93
C TRP A 55 -7.82 17.42 15.02
N VAL A 56 -7.43 18.54 15.62
CA VAL A 56 -8.23 19.23 16.64
C VAL A 56 -8.51 20.66 16.20
N GLU A 57 -9.76 21.08 16.35
CA GLU A 57 -10.17 22.46 16.11
C GLU A 57 -10.05 23.24 17.42
N LEU A 58 -9.18 24.27 17.44
CA LEU A 58 -9.04 25.18 18.57
C LEU A 58 -9.30 26.62 18.12
N VAL A 59 -9.91 27.37 19.01
CA VAL A 59 -10.05 28.82 18.86
C VAL A 59 -8.69 29.46 19.05
N ASP A 60 -8.25 30.22 18.05
CA ASP A 60 -7.02 31.00 18.15
C ASP A 60 -7.21 32.12 19.17
N PHE A 61 -6.41 32.14 20.23
CA PHE A 61 -6.53 33.13 21.31
C PHE A 61 -6.25 34.57 20.86
N THR A 62 -5.64 34.77 19.70
CA THR A 62 -5.33 36.09 19.17
C THR A 62 -6.42 36.64 18.26
N THR A 63 -7.07 35.79 17.46
CA THR A 63 -8.08 36.22 16.47
C THR A 63 -9.51 35.84 16.86
N GLY A 64 -9.69 34.90 17.78
CA GLY A 64 -11.00 34.37 18.17
C GLY A 64 -11.64 33.45 17.12
N GLU A 65 -10.95 33.15 16.03
CA GLU A 65 -11.45 32.29 14.95
C GLU A 65 -11.03 30.83 15.16
N PRO A 66 -11.87 29.86 14.78
CA PRO A 66 -11.51 28.46 14.82
C PRO A 66 -10.43 28.14 13.78
N ARG A 67 -9.36 27.47 14.21
CA ARG A 67 -8.28 26.97 13.34
C ARG A 67 -8.02 25.50 13.63
N ARG A 68 -7.69 24.75 12.58
CA ARG A 68 -7.34 23.32 12.66
C ARG A 68 -5.86 23.14 13.00
N TYR A 69 -5.58 22.32 14.02
CA TYR A 69 -4.23 21.98 14.47
C TYR A 69 -4.01 20.47 14.41
N ARG A 70 -2.76 20.05 14.15
CA ARG A 70 -2.33 18.65 14.26
C ARG A 70 -1.81 18.42 15.67
N LYS A 71 -2.50 17.59 16.45
CA LYS A 71 -2.10 17.19 17.80
C LYS A 71 -1.35 15.87 17.72
N TYR A 72 -0.04 15.91 17.90
CA TYR A 72 0.79 14.71 17.94
C TYR A 72 0.63 13.99 19.29
N MET A 73 0.48 12.66 19.28
CA MET A 73 0.47 11.86 20.50
C MET A 73 1.91 11.75 21.05
N ASP A 74 2.12 12.07 22.33
CA ASP A 74 3.44 12.01 22.96
C ASP A 74 3.98 10.57 22.98
N ALA A 75 5.23 10.37 22.56
CA ALA A 75 5.88 9.05 22.48
C ALA A 75 6.11 8.40 23.85
N LYS A 76 5.80 9.08 24.96
CA LYS A 76 5.98 8.59 26.34
C LYS A 76 4.95 7.57 26.82
N SER A 77 3.87 7.30 26.08
CA SER A 77 2.86 6.32 26.51
C SER A 77 3.21 4.85 26.19
N ARG A 78 4.42 4.55 25.68
CA ARG A 78 4.90 3.19 25.39
C ARG A 78 6.10 2.78 26.28
N ILE A 79 5.97 2.93 27.60
CA ILE A 79 6.89 2.32 28.59
C ILE A 79 6.07 1.53 29.60
#